data_AF-A0A640V1C4-F1
#
_entry.id   AF-A0A640V1C4-F1
#
_cell.length_a   1.000
_cell.length_b   1.000
_cell.length_c   1.000
_cell.angle_alpha   90.00
_cell.angle_beta   90.00
_cell.angle_gamma   90.00
#
_symmetry.space_group_name_H-M   'P 1'
#
loop_
_entity.id
_entity.type
_entity.pdbx_description
1 polymer ?
#
loop_
_entity_poly.entity_id
_entity_poly.type
_entity_poly.pdbx_seq_one_letter_code
_entity_poly.pdbx_strand_id
1 'polypeptide(L)'
;MWLQADAVQMRDTVRAQAWLPLTAAEVREVLTSPSRRITGSREQFTAVVAEALGDIADDLRTDRALRAQLWHRRRRNNDWVSYVPAEEREMSTWLARELERRLRDRAAVLREVEINPRLAETDGDIPDLLAVAHTTGAQALSVPGEVKCSWHRQVVTAIRDQLGLRYLQGPQGTTGVYVAVYFGGSAWDTGDSRRTQSARRSLDRLRQELRQHAADLAGHGITAHVCVLDAWLEADALSDQSPG
;
A
#
# COMPACT_ATOMS: atom_id res chain seq x y z
N MET A 1 3.60 -27.70 -26.05
CA MET A 1 2.66 -26.56 -26.00
C MET A 1 1.29 -27.06 -25.51
N TRP A 2 1.25 -27.66 -24.31
CA TRP A 2 0.04 -28.28 -23.72
C TRP A 2 -0.11 -27.87 -22.24
N LEU A 3 1.02 -27.67 -21.54
CA LEU A 3 1.08 -27.20 -20.15
C LEU A 3 0.48 -25.80 -19.89
N GLN A 4 0.49 -24.88 -20.87
CA GLN A 4 -0.14 -23.55 -20.69
C GLN A 4 -1.66 -23.61 -20.80
N ALA A 5 -2.21 -24.48 -21.64
CA ALA A 5 -3.65 -24.68 -21.78
C ALA A 5 -4.22 -25.36 -20.53
N ASP A 6 -3.54 -26.38 -20.02
CA ASP A 6 -3.92 -27.07 -18.78
C ASP A 6 -3.89 -26.14 -17.55
N ALA A 7 -2.91 -25.25 -17.45
CA ALA A 7 -2.84 -24.28 -16.35
C ALA A 7 -3.98 -23.25 -16.40
N VAL A 8 -4.41 -22.84 -17.60
CA VAL A 8 -5.59 -21.98 -17.77
C VAL A 8 -6.87 -22.75 -17.43
N GLN A 9 -7.01 -23.98 -17.90
CA GLN A 9 -8.15 -24.85 -17.58
C GLN A 9 -8.25 -25.15 -16.09
N MET A 10 -7.13 -25.40 -15.39
CA MET A 10 -7.13 -25.60 -13.94
C MET A 10 -7.52 -24.31 -13.21
N ARG A 11 -7.03 -23.14 -13.63
CA ARG A 11 -7.45 -21.83 -13.06
C ARG A 11 -8.93 -21.57 -13.26
N ASP A 12 -9.45 -21.85 -14.45
CA ASP A 12 -10.86 -21.63 -14.77
C ASP A 12 -11.78 -22.66 -14.08
N THR A 13 -11.31 -23.89 -13.89
CA THR A 13 -12.01 -24.92 -13.11
C THR A 13 -12.04 -24.56 -11.62
N VAL A 14 -10.94 -24.08 -11.07
CA VAL A 14 -10.88 -23.57 -9.68
C VAL A 14 -11.78 -22.33 -9.52
N ARG A 15 -11.82 -21.42 -10.50
CA ARG A 15 -12.75 -20.27 -10.51
C ARG A 15 -14.22 -20.71 -10.56
N ALA A 16 -14.54 -21.72 -11.36
CA ALA A 16 -15.90 -22.26 -11.48
C ALA A 16 -16.33 -23.03 -10.22
N GLN A 17 -15.40 -23.72 -9.55
CA GLN A 17 -15.66 -24.45 -8.30
C GLN A 17 -15.69 -23.54 -7.06
N ALA A 18 -14.97 -22.41 -7.08
CA ALA A 18 -15.00 -21.38 -6.03
C ALA A 18 -16.15 -20.37 -6.19
N TRP A 19 -16.97 -20.51 -7.23
CA TRP A 19 -18.12 -19.63 -7.44
C TRP A 19 -19.28 -20.03 -6.53
N LEU A 20 -19.49 -19.24 -5.47
CA LEU A 20 -20.71 -19.25 -4.68
C LEU A 20 -21.70 -18.23 -5.27
N PRO A 21 -22.94 -18.62 -5.57
CA PRO A 21 -23.93 -17.68 -6.09
C PRO A 21 -24.25 -16.61 -5.03
N LEU A 22 -24.26 -15.35 -5.46
CA LEU A 22 -24.63 -14.22 -4.63
C LEU A 22 -26.09 -14.36 -4.18
N THR A 23 -26.35 -14.05 -2.93
CA THR A 23 -27.70 -13.91 -2.40
C THR A 23 -28.42 -12.73 -3.05
N ALA A 24 -29.76 -12.78 -3.08
CA ALA A 24 -30.58 -11.67 -3.57
C ALA A 24 -30.43 -10.36 -2.78
N ALA A 25 -29.79 -10.40 -1.60
CA ALA A 25 -29.40 -9.22 -0.85
C ALA A 25 -28.09 -8.63 -1.42
N GLU A 26 -27.06 -9.45 -1.59
CA GLU A 26 -25.75 -9.04 -2.14
C GLU A 26 -25.87 -8.51 -3.58
N VAL A 27 -26.69 -9.14 -4.43
CA VAL A 27 -26.95 -8.64 -5.80
C VAL A 27 -27.57 -7.24 -5.76
N ARG A 28 -28.51 -7.01 -4.84
CA ARG A 28 -29.18 -5.72 -4.69
C ARG A 28 -28.25 -4.64 -4.14
N GLU A 29 -27.34 -5.02 -3.25
CA GLU A 29 -26.35 -4.16 -2.63
C GLU A 29 -25.25 -3.72 -3.62
N VAL A 30 -24.84 -4.62 -4.52
CA VAL A 30 -23.96 -4.29 -5.66
C VAL A 30 -24.67 -3.36 -6.66
N LEU A 31 -25.94 -3.64 -6.97
CA LEU A 31 -26.71 -2.87 -7.96
C LEU A 31 -27.09 -1.46 -7.49
N THR A 32 -27.07 -1.21 -6.18
CA THR A 32 -27.47 0.09 -5.59
C THR A 32 -26.30 1.01 -5.28
N SER A 33 -25.05 0.56 -5.43
CA SER A 33 -23.85 1.37 -5.20
C SER A 33 -22.77 1.10 -6.26
N PRO A 34 -22.50 2.03 -7.21
CA PRO A 34 -21.55 1.82 -8.30
C PRO A 34 -20.10 1.55 -7.84
N SER A 35 -19.74 1.95 -6.62
CA SER A 35 -18.42 1.76 -6.02
C SER A 35 -18.21 0.37 -5.43
N ARG A 36 -19.26 -0.45 -5.29
CA ARG A 36 -19.20 -1.72 -4.56
C ARG A 36 -18.89 -2.89 -5.49
N ARG A 37 -17.81 -3.63 -5.20
CA ARG A 37 -17.35 -4.78 -5.99
C ARG A 37 -17.59 -6.11 -5.26
N ILE A 38 -17.85 -7.16 -6.06
CA ILE A 38 -17.90 -8.55 -5.61
C ILE A 38 -16.49 -9.09 -5.53
N THR A 39 -16.02 -9.40 -4.32
CA THR A 39 -14.70 -9.99 -4.07
C THR A 39 -14.88 -11.35 -3.40
N GLY A 40 -14.72 -12.42 -4.17
CA GLY A 40 -14.81 -13.81 -3.71
C GLY A 40 -13.46 -14.51 -3.56
N SER A 41 -12.36 -13.90 -4.05
CA SER A 41 -11.01 -14.47 -3.95
C SER A 41 -10.00 -13.49 -3.38
N ARG A 42 -8.87 -14.01 -2.88
CA ARG A 42 -7.75 -13.20 -2.39
C ARG A 42 -7.20 -12.28 -3.47
N GLU A 43 -7.08 -12.75 -4.72
CA GLU A 43 -6.58 -11.94 -5.84
C GLU A 43 -7.50 -10.76 -6.15
N GLN A 44 -8.82 -10.99 -6.10
CA GLN A 44 -9.80 -9.91 -6.27
C GLN A 44 -9.72 -8.92 -5.11
N PHE A 45 -9.57 -9.41 -3.88
CA PHE A 45 -9.41 -8.52 -2.72
C PHE A 45 -8.09 -7.72 -2.79
N THR A 46 -6.96 -8.33 -3.16
CA THR A 46 -5.69 -7.62 -3.39
C THR A 46 -5.84 -6.56 -4.47
N ALA A 47 -6.55 -6.85 -5.57
CA ALA A 47 -6.79 -5.85 -6.62
C ALA A 47 -7.58 -4.65 -6.09
N VAL A 48 -8.60 -4.87 -5.24
CA VAL A 48 -9.35 -3.78 -4.60
C VAL A 48 -8.46 -2.97 -3.63
N VAL A 49 -7.60 -3.62 -2.85
CA VAL A 49 -6.62 -2.94 -1.98
C VAL A 49 -5.64 -2.11 -2.83
N ALA A 50 -5.14 -2.68 -3.94
CA ALA A 50 -4.21 -2.00 -4.85
C ALA A 50 -4.85 -0.78 -5.54
N GLU A 51 -6.13 -0.86 -5.92
CA GLU A 51 -6.88 0.28 -6.44
C GLU A 51 -7.05 1.37 -5.39
N ALA A 52 -7.42 1.02 -4.15
CA ALA A 52 -7.52 1.98 -3.05
C ALA A 52 -6.18 2.67 -2.75
N LEU A 53 -5.06 1.94 -2.84
CA LEU A 53 -3.71 2.51 -2.76
C LEU A 53 -3.41 3.45 -3.94
N GLY A 54 -3.90 3.15 -5.14
CA GLY A 54 -3.81 4.02 -6.31
C GLY A 54 -4.53 5.35 -6.08
N ASP A 55 -5.74 5.31 -5.53
CA ASP A 55 -6.49 6.53 -5.21
C ASP A 55 -5.81 7.35 -4.12
N ILE A 56 -5.23 6.72 -3.08
CA ILE A 56 -4.40 7.39 -2.08
C ILE A 56 -3.20 8.09 -2.75
N ALA A 57 -2.56 7.44 -3.73
CA ALA A 57 -1.43 8.01 -4.45
C ALA A 57 -1.84 9.22 -5.31
N ASP A 58 -3.03 9.21 -5.88
CA ASP A 58 -3.59 10.32 -6.66
C ASP A 58 -3.98 11.50 -5.76
N ASP A 59 -4.62 11.22 -4.61
CA ASP A 59 -4.92 12.24 -3.60
C ASP A 59 -3.63 12.89 -3.09
N LEU A 60 -2.61 12.11 -2.74
CA LEU A 60 -1.31 12.64 -2.32
C LEU A 60 -0.64 13.46 -3.41
N ARG A 61 -0.84 13.16 -4.71
CA ARG A 61 -0.27 13.97 -5.79
C ARG A 61 -0.94 15.33 -5.91
N THR A 62 -2.25 15.38 -5.72
CA THR A 62 -3.07 16.58 -5.96
C THR A 62 -3.24 17.46 -4.71
N ASP A 63 -3.20 16.88 -3.52
CA ASP A 63 -3.43 17.55 -2.25
C ASP A 63 -2.13 17.78 -1.46
N ARG A 64 -1.68 19.04 -1.44
CA ARG A 64 -0.53 19.46 -0.64
C ARG A 64 -0.79 19.34 0.87
N ALA A 65 -2.00 19.61 1.35
CA ALA A 65 -2.34 19.52 2.76
C ALA A 65 -2.29 18.06 3.23
N LEU A 66 -2.73 17.12 2.38
CA LEU A 66 -2.57 15.69 2.65
C LEU A 66 -1.10 15.28 2.72
N ARG A 67 -0.25 15.75 1.78
CA ARG A 67 1.20 15.53 1.88
C ARG A 67 1.77 16.10 3.16
N ALA A 68 1.41 17.33 3.54
CA ALA A 68 1.93 18.00 4.73
C ALA A 68 1.62 17.25 6.04
N GLN A 69 0.54 16.45 6.11
CA GLN A 69 0.25 15.59 7.26
C GLN A 69 1.32 14.50 7.48
N LEU A 70 2.07 14.13 6.44
CA LEU A 70 3.15 13.15 6.50
C LEU A 70 4.49 13.74 6.97
N TRP A 71 4.49 15.01 7.37
CA TRP A 71 5.68 15.74 7.78
C TRP A 71 5.49 16.38 9.16
N HIS A 72 6.48 16.21 10.02
CA HIS A 72 6.52 16.83 11.34
C HIS A 72 7.38 18.09 11.31
N ARG A 73 6.84 19.19 11.85
CA ARG A 73 7.59 20.43 12.00
C ARG A 73 8.70 20.25 13.02
N ARG A 74 9.90 20.73 12.70
CA ARG A 74 11.07 20.72 13.59
C ARG A 74 11.46 22.14 13.97
N ARG A 75 11.75 22.33 15.26
CA ARG A 75 12.35 23.58 15.78
C ARG A 75 13.85 23.46 15.92
N ARG A 76 14.56 24.55 15.64
CA ARG A 76 15.97 24.72 15.99
C ARG A 76 16.11 26.08 16.65
N ASN A 77 16.71 26.12 17.84
CA ASN A 77 16.90 27.36 18.61
C ASN A 77 15.62 28.22 18.75
N ASN A 78 14.48 27.57 19.07
CA ASN A 78 13.15 28.17 19.20
C ASN A 78 12.45 28.66 17.92
N ASP A 79 13.13 28.66 16.78
CA ASP A 79 12.52 28.97 15.47
C ASP A 79 12.04 27.71 14.76
N TRP A 80 10.94 27.83 14.00
CA TRP A 80 10.49 26.78 13.09
C TRP A 80 11.33 26.85 11.82
N VAL A 81 12.20 25.88 11.61
CA VAL A 81 13.21 25.96 10.54
C VAL A 81 12.89 25.00 9.39
N SER A 82 12.25 23.86 9.66
CA SER A 82 12.16 22.78 8.68
C SER A 82 11.15 21.71 9.07
N TYR A 83 11.01 20.72 8.19
CA TYR A 83 10.20 19.54 8.39
C TYR A 83 11.06 18.27 8.36
N VAL A 84 10.60 17.25 9.07
CA VAL A 84 11.11 15.88 8.94
C VAL A 84 9.96 14.94 8.61
N PRO A 85 10.19 13.90 7.80
CA PRO A 85 9.14 12.99 7.41
C PRO A 85 8.68 12.14 8.61
N ALA A 86 7.43 11.69 8.55
CA ALA A 86 6.89 10.69 9.45
C ALA A 86 7.70 9.38 9.38
N GLU A 87 7.86 8.69 10.50
CA GLU A 87 8.57 7.42 10.52
C GLU A 87 7.81 6.30 9.80
N GLU A 88 8.49 5.23 9.42
CA GLU A 88 7.90 4.11 8.67
C GLU A 88 6.66 3.51 9.38
N ARG A 89 6.69 3.39 10.71
CA ARG A 89 5.54 2.92 11.51
C ARG A 89 4.35 3.88 11.46
N GLU A 90 4.63 5.18 11.49
CA GLU A 90 3.58 6.21 11.37
C GLU A 90 2.96 6.16 9.98
N MET A 91 3.78 5.92 8.95
CA MET A 91 3.30 5.71 7.59
C MET A 91 2.40 4.48 7.45
N SER A 92 2.78 3.34 8.03
CA SER A 92 1.92 2.14 8.05
C SER A 92 0.59 2.40 8.77
N THR A 93 0.63 3.10 9.90
CA THR A 93 -0.57 3.46 10.67
C THR A 93 -1.49 4.40 9.88
N TRP A 94 -0.91 5.43 9.25
CA TRP A 94 -1.66 6.37 8.41
C TRP A 94 -2.29 5.66 7.20
N LEU A 95 -1.52 4.81 6.51
CA LEU A 95 -2.01 4.02 5.38
C LEU A 95 -3.14 3.07 5.78
N ALA A 96 -3.03 2.42 6.95
CA ALA A 96 -4.07 1.53 7.44
C ALA A 96 -5.42 2.27 7.57
N ARG A 97 -5.41 3.47 8.15
CA ARG A 97 -6.61 4.31 8.30
C ARG A 97 -7.18 4.76 6.96
N GLU A 98 -6.33 5.21 6.05
CA GLU A 98 -6.75 5.65 4.71
C GLU A 98 -7.33 4.50 3.87
N LEU A 99 -6.76 3.30 4.00
CA LEU A 99 -7.27 2.09 3.36
C LEU A 99 -8.60 1.65 3.98
N GLU A 100 -8.69 1.59 5.30
CA GLU A 100 -9.92 1.21 5.99
C GLU A 100 -11.09 2.11 5.58
N ARG A 101 -10.86 3.44 5.54
CA ARG A 101 -11.85 4.42 5.07
C ARG A 101 -12.34 4.10 3.65
N ARG A 102 -11.43 3.84 2.71
CA ARG A 102 -11.78 3.61 1.30
C ARG A 102 -12.41 2.24 1.05
N LEU A 103 -11.97 1.23 1.78
CA LEU A 103 -12.44 -0.15 1.61
C LEU A 103 -13.84 -0.34 2.20
N ARG A 104 -14.17 0.37 3.27
CA ARG A 104 -15.53 0.43 3.84
C ARG A 104 -16.57 0.86 2.81
N ASP A 105 -16.21 1.79 1.91
CA ASP A 105 -17.11 2.31 0.88
C ASP A 105 -17.20 1.43 -0.39
N ARG A 106 -16.36 0.39 -0.50
CA ARG A 106 -16.16 -0.43 -1.71
C ARG A 106 -16.57 -1.90 -1.59
N ALA A 107 -16.83 -2.38 -0.39
CA ALA A 107 -17.09 -3.79 -0.14
C ALA A 107 -18.58 -4.14 -0.24
N ALA A 108 -18.97 -4.91 -1.28
CA ALA A 108 -20.33 -5.44 -1.42
C ALA A 108 -20.49 -6.88 -0.90
N VAL A 109 -19.42 -7.67 -0.95
CA VAL A 109 -19.43 -9.12 -0.57
C VAL A 109 -18.56 -9.40 0.66
N LEU A 110 -17.80 -8.40 1.09
CA LEU A 110 -17.04 -8.43 2.34
C LEU A 110 -17.84 -7.63 3.36
N ARG A 111 -18.25 -8.27 4.45
CA ARG A 111 -19.08 -7.61 5.47
C ARG A 111 -18.28 -6.63 6.31
N GLU A 112 -17.02 -6.97 6.58
CA GLU A 112 -16.11 -6.19 7.42
C GLU A 112 -14.71 -6.27 6.83
N VAL A 113 -14.02 -5.13 6.76
CA VAL A 113 -12.63 -5.03 6.35
C VAL A 113 -11.85 -4.41 7.49
N GLU A 114 -10.89 -5.14 8.03
CA GLU A 114 -9.97 -4.68 9.06
C GLU A 114 -8.58 -4.49 8.46
N ILE A 115 -7.95 -3.34 8.71
CA ILE A 115 -6.56 -3.09 8.35
C ILE A 115 -5.74 -2.97 9.61
N ASN A 116 -4.92 -3.98 9.88
CA ASN A 116 -4.09 -4.04 11.08
C ASN A 116 -2.67 -3.58 10.74
N PRO A 117 -2.21 -2.41 11.23
CA PRO A 117 -0.81 -2.05 11.15
C PRO A 117 -0.01 -2.85 12.20
N ARG A 118 1.27 -3.08 11.96
CA ARG A 118 2.16 -3.66 12.97
C ARG A 118 2.34 -2.70 14.15
N LEU A 119 1.90 -3.12 15.35
CA LEU A 119 1.92 -2.30 16.57
C LEU A 119 3.13 -2.53 17.48
N ALA A 120 3.85 -3.65 17.37
CA ALA A 120 4.98 -4.02 18.23
C ALA A 120 6.24 -4.43 17.43
N GLU A 121 7.42 -4.28 18.07
CA GLU A 121 8.72 -4.82 17.60
C GLU A 121 8.83 -6.33 17.86
N THR A 122 7.76 -7.10 17.65
CA THR A 122 7.83 -8.56 17.62
C THR A 122 8.60 -9.04 16.39
N ASP A 123 9.05 -10.29 16.36
CA ASP A 123 9.83 -10.86 15.25
C ASP A 123 9.19 -10.62 13.86
N GLY A 124 10.00 -10.69 12.80
CA GLY A 124 9.66 -10.32 11.42
C GLY A 124 8.50 -11.08 10.75
N ASP A 125 7.76 -11.90 11.50
CA ASP A 125 6.64 -12.71 11.01
C ASP A 125 5.34 -11.91 10.82
N ILE A 126 5.28 -10.67 11.30
CA ILE A 126 4.09 -9.81 11.17
C ILE A 126 4.32 -8.76 10.06
N PRO A 127 3.46 -8.73 9.03
CA PRO A 127 3.54 -7.73 7.96
C PRO A 127 3.23 -6.32 8.47
N ASP A 128 3.77 -5.31 7.81
CA ASP A 128 3.55 -3.90 8.18
C ASP A 128 2.06 -3.50 8.06
N LEU A 129 1.35 -4.12 7.11
CA LEU A 129 -0.09 -4.04 6.92
C LEU A 129 -0.66 -5.46 6.75
N LEU A 130 -1.78 -5.74 7.40
CA LEU A 130 -2.60 -6.91 7.10
C LEU A 130 -4.02 -6.46 6.83
N ALA A 131 -4.44 -6.53 5.57
CA ALA A 131 -5.83 -6.31 5.19
C ALA A 131 -6.59 -7.63 5.33
N VAL A 132 -7.63 -7.65 6.14
CA VAL A 132 -8.49 -8.82 6.36
C VAL A 132 -9.90 -8.45 5.95
N ALA A 133 -10.55 -9.34 5.21
CA ALA A 133 -11.93 -9.17 4.82
C ALA A 133 -12.76 -10.42 5.10
N HIS A 134 -13.90 -10.23 5.74
CA HIS A 134 -14.80 -11.31 6.12
C HIS A 134 -15.87 -11.52 5.06
N THR A 135 -15.88 -12.70 4.43
CA THR A 135 -16.90 -13.09 3.45
C THR A 135 -18.17 -13.60 4.14
N THR A 136 -19.29 -13.63 3.42
CA THR A 136 -20.57 -14.14 3.91
C THR A 136 -20.56 -15.63 4.27
N GLY A 137 -19.57 -16.40 3.81
CA GLY A 137 -19.34 -17.81 4.12
C GLY A 137 -18.42 -18.11 5.31
N ALA A 138 -18.14 -17.12 6.18
CA ALA A 138 -17.22 -17.21 7.33
C ALA A 138 -15.73 -17.44 7.00
N GLN A 139 -15.35 -17.41 5.72
CA GLN A 139 -13.95 -17.43 5.31
C GLN A 139 -13.38 -16.02 5.31
N ALA A 140 -12.24 -15.81 5.98
CA ALA A 140 -11.49 -14.57 5.94
C ALA A 140 -10.49 -14.58 4.77
N LEU A 141 -10.52 -13.53 3.96
CA LEU A 141 -9.48 -13.24 2.97
C LEU A 141 -8.45 -12.32 3.60
N SER A 142 -7.17 -12.64 3.47
CA SER A 142 -6.08 -11.83 4.00
C SER A 142 -5.12 -11.41 2.89
N VAL A 143 -4.66 -10.17 2.93
CA VAL A 143 -3.67 -9.60 2.00
C VAL A 143 -2.57 -8.94 2.83
N PRO A 144 -1.35 -9.52 2.86
CA PRO A 144 -0.23 -8.88 3.52
C PRO A 144 0.30 -7.71 2.70
N GLY A 145 0.78 -6.70 3.42
CA GLY A 145 1.42 -5.52 2.87
C GLY A 145 2.72 -5.18 3.58
N GLU A 146 3.72 -4.76 2.81
CA GLU A 146 5.00 -4.27 3.32
C GLU A 146 5.13 -2.78 2.97
N VAL A 147 5.55 -1.96 3.93
CA VAL A 147 5.70 -0.51 3.76
C VAL A 147 7.16 -0.14 3.97
N LYS A 148 7.72 0.66 3.05
CA LYS A 148 9.08 1.18 3.18
C LYS A 148 9.17 2.65 2.80
N CYS A 149 9.83 3.45 3.62
CA CYS A 149 10.15 4.82 3.24
C CYS A 149 11.38 4.86 2.32
N SER A 150 11.47 5.86 1.43
CA SER A 150 12.52 5.96 0.41
C SER A 150 13.95 6.07 0.95
N TRP A 151 14.13 6.50 2.21
CA TRP A 151 15.43 6.47 2.88
C TRP A 151 15.83 5.09 3.40
N HIS A 152 14.90 4.13 3.49
CA HIS A 152 15.17 2.82 4.06
C HIS A 152 16.15 2.04 3.17
N ARG A 153 17.19 1.44 3.78
CA ARG A 153 18.26 0.75 3.06
C ARG A 153 17.78 -0.43 2.20
N GLN A 154 16.66 -1.03 2.59
CA GLN A 154 16.02 -2.17 1.90
C GLN A 154 14.80 -1.78 1.07
N VAL A 155 14.54 -0.48 0.82
CA VAL A 155 13.33 -0.04 0.09
C VAL A 155 13.17 -0.71 -1.28
N VAL A 156 14.24 -1.19 -1.91
CA VAL A 156 14.19 -1.91 -3.18
C VAL A 156 14.15 -3.42 -2.99
N THR A 157 14.86 -3.97 -1.99
CA THR A 157 14.99 -5.43 -1.83
C THR A 157 13.86 -6.04 -1.00
N ALA A 158 13.22 -5.27 -0.12
CA ALA A 158 12.18 -5.77 0.79
C ALA A 158 10.94 -6.31 0.08
N ILE A 159 10.64 -5.86 -1.14
CA ILE A 159 9.57 -6.46 -1.96
C ILE A 159 9.83 -7.95 -2.24
N ARG A 160 11.09 -8.33 -2.45
CA ARG A 160 11.49 -9.73 -2.62
C ARG A 160 11.67 -10.38 -1.27
N ASP A 161 12.54 -9.82 -0.44
CA ASP A 161 13.06 -10.50 0.74
C ASP A 161 12.02 -10.60 1.87
N GLN A 162 11.16 -9.59 2.00
CA GLN A 162 10.14 -9.53 3.06
C GLN A 162 8.78 -9.91 2.51
N LEU A 163 8.25 -9.17 1.54
CA LEU A 163 6.93 -9.48 0.98
C LEU A 163 6.92 -10.84 0.28
N GLY A 164 7.77 -11.02 -0.74
CA GLY A 164 7.81 -12.23 -1.54
C GLY A 164 8.15 -13.49 -0.75
N LEU A 165 9.38 -13.56 -0.21
CA LEU A 165 9.91 -14.78 0.41
C LEU A 165 9.30 -15.07 1.79
N ARG A 166 9.03 -14.03 2.59
CA ARG A 166 8.60 -14.21 3.98
C ARG A 166 7.09 -14.42 4.10
N TYR A 167 6.30 -13.64 3.35
CA TYR A 167 4.85 -13.71 3.42
C TYR A 167 4.24 -14.53 2.28
N LEU A 168 4.69 -14.32 1.04
CA LEU A 168 4.00 -14.85 -0.14
C LEU A 168 4.44 -16.25 -0.62
N GLN A 169 5.47 -16.83 0.02
CA GLN A 169 5.83 -18.25 -0.17
C GLN A 169 5.21 -19.17 0.89
N GLY A 170 4.44 -18.62 1.83
CA GLY A 170 3.84 -19.33 2.95
C GLY A 170 2.30 -19.46 2.87
N PRO A 171 1.64 -19.77 4.00
CA PRO A 171 0.19 -19.96 4.06
C PRO A 171 -0.62 -18.69 3.78
N GLN A 172 0.02 -17.52 3.74
CA GLN A 172 -0.62 -16.24 3.40
C GLN A 172 -0.88 -16.07 1.90
N GLY A 173 -0.49 -17.03 1.07
CA GLY A 173 -0.81 -17.10 -0.37
C GLY A 173 0.20 -16.38 -1.25
N THR A 174 -0.11 -16.23 -2.54
CA THR A 174 0.86 -15.79 -3.54
C THR A 174 0.71 -14.32 -3.97
N THR A 175 -0.14 -13.55 -3.30
CA THR A 175 -0.42 -12.15 -3.67
C THR A 175 -0.44 -11.21 -2.47
N GLY A 176 0.11 -10.01 -2.66
CA GLY A 176 0.20 -8.98 -1.62
C GLY A 176 0.51 -7.61 -2.21
N VAL A 177 0.63 -6.61 -1.34
CA VAL A 177 0.91 -5.21 -1.73
C VAL A 177 2.27 -4.74 -1.20
N TYR A 178 3.01 -4.01 -2.02
CA TYR A 178 4.24 -3.34 -1.61
C TYR A 178 4.07 -1.84 -1.76
N VAL A 179 4.26 -1.11 -0.67
CA VAL A 179 4.10 0.35 -0.67
C VAL A 179 5.45 1.00 -0.37
N ALA A 180 5.95 1.79 -1.31
CA ALA A 180 7.08 2.67 -1.07
C ALA A 180 6.60 4.12 -0.90
N VAL A 181 6.99 4.77 0.18
CA VAL A 181 6.69 6.19 0.41
C VAL A 181 7.91 7.02 0.07
N TYR A 182 7.82 7.80 -1.00
CA TYR A 182 8.91 8.65 -1.47
C TYR A 182 8.82 10.03 -0.82
N PHE A 183 9.84 10.39 -0.06
CA PHE A 183 9.97 11.71 0.53
C PHE A 183 11.05 12.53 -0.19
N GLY A 184 10.79 13.82 -0.33
CA GLY A 184 11.66 14.77 -1.01
C GLY A 184 11.17 16.21 -0.84
N GLY A 185 11.83 17.15 -1.49
CA GLY A 185 11.45 18.56 -1.52
C GLY A 185 12.25 19.46 -0.57
N SER A 186 12.11 20.77 -0.79
CA SER A 186 12.92 21.79 -0.11
C SER A 186 12.52 22.03 1.35
N ALA A 187 11.32 21.59 1.78
CA ALA A 187 10.88 21.71 3.17
C ALA A 187 11.65 20.80 4.14
N TRP A 188 12.29 19.75 3.62
CA TRP A 188 13.00 18.77 4.43
C TRP A 188 14.28 19.36 5.04
N ASP A 189 14.39 19.28 6.37
CA ASP A 189 15.59 19.60 7.13
C ASP A 189 16.87 19.09 6.45
N THR A 190 17.77 20.03 6.10
CA THR A 190 19.08 19.73 5.52
C THR A 190 19.97 18.92 6.46
N GLY A 191 19.72 18.99 7.77
CA GLY A 191 20.46 18.22 8.79
C GLY A 191 19.99 16.79 8.97
N ASP A 192 18.86 16.40 8.37
CA ASP A 192 18.33 15.03 8.47
C ASP A 192 19.04 14.10 7.48
N SER A 193 19.78 13.12 7.99
CA SER A 193 20.55 12.17 7.17
C SER A 193 19.69 11.32 6.24
N ARG A 194 18.40 11.15 6.55
CA ARG A 194 17.43 10.44 5.70
C ARG A 194 17.17 11.16 4.39
N ARG A 195 17.32 12.50 4.35
CA ARG A 195 17.19 13.30 3.13
C ARG A 195 18.17 12.84 2.06
N THR A 196 19.45 12.73 2.43
CA THR A 196 20.50 12.26 1.53
C THR A 196 20.28 10.81 1.12
N GLN A 197 19.76 9.96 2.01
CA GLN A 197 19.46 8.56 1.70
C GLN A 197 18.31 8.42 0.70
N SER A 198 17.23 9.18 0.88
CA SER A 198 16.10 9.24 -0.05
C SER A 198 16.55 9.72 -1.43
N ALA A 199 17.36 10.80 -1.47
CA ALA A 199 17.85 11.40 -2.70
C ALA A 199 18.80 10.51 -3.52
N ARG A 200 19.25 9.35 -2.99
CA ARG A 200 20.04 8.36 -3.75
C ARG A 200 19.26 7.80 -4.95
N ARG A 201 17.94 7.91 -4.94
CA ARG A 201 17.05 7.49 -6.03
C ARG A 201 16.07 8.60 -6.34
N SER A 202 15.84 8.86 -7.62
CA SER A 202 14.68 9.64 -8.02
C SER A 202 13.41 8.81 -7.82
N LEU A 203 12.27 9.49 -7.68
CA LEU A 203 10.96 8.87 -7.61
C LEU A 203 10.71 7.89 -8.78
N ASP A 204 11.04 8.29 -10.00
CA ASP A 204 10.84 7.46 -11.19
C ASP A 204 11.76 6.25 -11.23
N ARG A 205 13.02 6.42 -10.78
CA ARG A 205 13.95 5.29 -10.65
C ARG A 205 13.44 4.29 -9.62
N LEU A 206 12.94 4.76 -8.47
CA LEU A 206 12.35 3.88 -7.46
C LEU A 206 11.14 3.10 -8.00
N ARG A 207 10.25 3.77 -8.73
CA ARG A 207 9.11 3.12 -9.41
C ARG A 207 9.57 2.04 -10.39
N GLN A 208 10.60 2.33 -11.20
CA GLN A 208 11.13 1.38 -12.17
C GLN A 208 11.77 0.16 -11.49
N GLU A 209 12.63 0.38 -10.49
CA GLU A 209 13.32 -0.69 -9.76
C GLU A 209 12.30 -1.63 -9.07
N LEU A 210 11.28 -1.07 -8.41
CA LEU A 210 10.25 -1.87 -7.75
C LEU A 210 9.37 -2.65 -8.72
N ARG A 211 8.99 -2.04 -9.85
CA ARG A 211 8.23 -2.75 -10.91
C ARG A 211 9.04 -3.90 -11.50
N GLN A 212 10.34 -3.74 -11.67
CA GLN A 212 11.21 -4.83 -12.14
C GLN A 212 11.20 -5.98 -11.15
N HIS A 213 11.40 -5.71 -9.85
CA HIS A 213 11.35 -6.76 -8.84
C HIS A 213 9.99 -7.46 -8.74
N ALA A 214 8.89 -6.73 -8.90
CA ALA A 214 7.55 -7.32 -8.96
C ALA A 214 7.39 -8.23 -10.18
N ALA A 215 7.91 -7.85 -11.34
CA ALA A 215 7.91 -8.67 -12.55
C ALA A 215 8.75 -9.95 -12.38
N ASP A 216 9.91 -9.84 -11.73
CA ASP A 216 10.75 -10.99 -11.42
C ASP A 216 10.01 -11.99 -10.50
N LEU A 217 9.32 -11.48 -9.46
CA LEU A 217 8.49 -12.30 -8.57
C LEU A 217 7.32 -12.97 -9.32
N ALA A 218 6.70 -12.28 -10.28
CA ALA A 218 5.63 -12.85 -11.11
C ALA A 218 6.11 -14.06 -11.92
N GLY A 219 7.37 -14.07 -12.36
CA GLY A 219 8.01 -15.25 -12.98
C GLY A 219 8.07 -16.48 -12.07
N HIS A 220 7.96 -16.29 -10.75
CA HIS A 220 7.93 -17.34 -9.72
C HIS A 220 6.51 -17.59 -9.17
N GLY A 221 5.48 -17.06 -9.83
CA GLY A 221 4.08 -17.24 -9.41
C GLY A 221 3.64 -16.34 -8.26
N ILE A 222 4.45 -15.36 -7.85
CA ILE A 222 4.14 -14.40 -6.79
C ILE A 222 3.71 -13.07 -7.41
N THR A 223 2.52 -12.58 -7.06
CA THR A 223 1.98 -11.30 -7.56
C THR A 223 2.10 -10.21 -6.49
N ALA A 224 3.12 -9.36 -6.60
CA ALA A 224 3.29 -8.18 -5.77
C ALA A 224 2.73 -6.93 -6.47
N HIS A 225 1.67 -6.34 -5.91
CA HIS A 225 1.15 -5.06 -6.39
C HIS A 225 1.96 -3.92 -5.80
N VAL A 226 2.67 -3.18 -6.65
CA VAL A 226 3.54 -2.07 -6.22
C VAL A 226 2.80 -0.75 -6.29
N CYS A 227 2.79 -0.02 -5.17
CA CYS A 227 2.39 1.39 -5.12
C CYS A 227 3.56 2.25 -4.63
N VAL A 228 3.82 3.37 -5.31
CA VAL A 228 4.82 4.36 -4.86
C VAL A 228 4.10 5.68 -4.61
N LEU A 229 4.02 6.05 -3.33
CA LEU A 229 3.37 7.27 -2.87
C LEU A 229 4.38 8.43 -2.93
N ASP A 230 3.95 9.55 -3.48
CA ASP A 230 4.77 10.75 -3.57
C ASP A 230 4.42 11.73 -2.43
N ALA A 231 5.27 11.78 -1.41
CA ALA A 231 5.13 12.65 -0.25
C ALA A 231 6.01 13.91 -0.36
N TRP A 232 6.38 14.33 -1.57
CA TRP A 232 7.20 15.51 -1.80
C TRP A 232 6.60 16.80 -1.19
N LEU A 233 7.41 17.54 -0.43
CA LEU A 233 6.99 18.79 0.20
C LEU A 233 7.99 19.92 -0.09
N GLU A 234 7.53 20.93 -0.81
CA GLU A 234 8.25 22.19 -0.97
C GLU A 234 8.07 23.07 0.26
N ALA A 235 9.11 23.82 0.64
CA ALA A 235 8.97 24.88 1.63
C ALA A 235 7.96 25.91 1.11
N ASP A 236 7.16 26.49 2.00
CA ASP A 236 6.40 27.67 1.63
C ASP A 236 7.41 28.75 1.23
N ALA A 237 7.20 29.41 0.08
CA ALA A 237 7.96 30.61 -0.22
C ALA A 237 7.81 31.53 0.99
N LEU A 238 8.92 31.99 1.58
CA LEU A 238 8.91 32.99 2.64
C LEU A 238 8.04 34.14 2.15
N SER A 239 6.78 34.18 2.58
CA SER A 239 5.96 35.37 2.44
C SER A 239 6.59 36.37 3.36
N ASP A 240 7.41 37.23 2.75
CA ASP A 240 7.99 38.43 3.29
C ASP A 240 6.84 39.34 3.76
N GLN A 241 6.30 39.04 4.94
CA GLN A 241 5.47 39.96 5.70
C GLN A 241 6.27 40.38 6.92
N SER A 242 7.15 41.35 6.67
CA SER A 242 7.65 42.24 7.72
C SER A 242 6.44 42.97 8.33
N PRO A 243 6.20 42.91 9.65
CA PRO A 243 5.25 43.82 10.27
C PRO A 243 5.91 45.21 10.35
N GLY A 244 5.28 46.17 9.68
CA GLY A 244 5.55 47.60 9.88
C GLY A 244 4.97 48.13 11.19
#